data_AF-A0A6N9DLR9-F1
#
_entry.id   AF-A0A6N9DLR9-F1
#
_cell.length_a   1.000
_cell.length_b   1.000
_cell.length_c   1.000
_cell.angle_alpha   90.00
_cell.angle_beta   90.00
_cell.angle_gamma   90.00
#
_symmetry.space_group_name_H-M   'P 1'
#
loop_
_entity.id
_entity.type
_entity.pdbx_description
1 polymer ?
#
loop_
_entity_poly.entity_id
_entity_poly.type
_entity_poly.pdbx_seq_one_letter_code
_entity_poly.pdbx_strand_id
1 'polypeptide(L)'
;MPKIEQLFLNAPEGIGETLLERRLYVIRKSTEKVVRERIDEIEAQAGNTPLTEQQSEIVNALLNEWYVPSLSARTIVYKGMLMSEQTDEFYKDLNDPDFESHFAMVHSRFSTNTLGSWKLAHPYRMLAHNGEINTVRGNRNWMSARELTLESDLFGDYIRDILPICETDEPSDTASLDNAFEAVYMGGRSVSHTAAMMMPAAWYGHESMPQNVKDFYEYHGGIMEPWDGPAMITFTDGHMLGAVLDRNGLRPFRYSVTTDNVLVMASETGVLDIPADQIRYRSRLRPGRMFLVDFEQKRIIEPEEVADNLASSQPYGEWLSNQRLTLNDLEPATNVPNVDLETVNLRQMVFGYSQEDIRMLIGPMGVTAHQPQGSMGNDAPLAALSDKPQSLFAYFKQDFAQVSNPPLDAIREELVTQMAVPVGRRPNLFDETEEHARLLRVDHPILRNADLARIKESTNASIRAITISTLFPVTEGAQGLKSALDRIRREASDAIENGYTVLILSDRGVDSENSFIPSLLATAAVHHHLIREKTRTQADIMVESGEPREVHHFALLYGYGASGINPYLALESLASIRESVASDGTMPQQDIAEENYRKASEEGVLKTMSKMAISTLQG
;
A
#
# COMPACT_ATOMS: atom_id res chain seq x y z
N MET A 1 7.07 13.95 -30.76
CA MET A 1 6.55 15.12 -30.04
C MET A 1 5.07 15.18 -30.39
N PRO A 2 4.17 15.24 -29.39
CA PRO A 2 2.74 15.33 -29.64
C PRO A 2 2.37 16.68 -30.28
N LYS A 3 1.23 16.73 -30.97
CA LYS A 3 0.60 18.00 -31.32
C LYS A 3 -0.03 18.59 -30.06
N ILE A 4 0.38 19.79 -29.68
CA ILE A 4 -0.09 20.45 -28.46
C ILE A 4 -1.17 21.46 -28.84
N GLU A 5 -2.36 21.32 -28.25
CA GLU A 5 -3.50 22.22 -28.46
C GLU A 5 -4.18 22.51 -27.12
N GLN A 6 -4.80 23.68 -27.01
CA GLN A 6 -5.61 24.07 -25.87
C GLN A 6 -7.09 24.07 -26.26
N LEU A 7 -7.90 23.42 -25.44
CA LEU A 7 -9.36 23.42 -25.58
C LEU A 7 -9.96 24.39 -24.58
N PHE A 8 -10.60 25.45 -25.08
CA PHE A 8 -11.31 26.41 -24.26
C PHE A 8 -12.76 25.96 -24.07
N LEU A 9 -13.15 25.76 -22.81
CA LEU A 9 -14.49 25.35 -22.41
C LEU A 9 -15.14 26.46 -21.60
N ASN A 10 -16.46 26.62 -21.75
CA ASN A 10 -17.25 27.51 -20.90
C ASN A 10 -18.27 26.70 -20.11
N ALA A 11 -18.53 27.12 -18.87
CA ALA A 11 -19.55 26.51 -18.03
C ALA A 11 -20.94 27.12 -18.35
N PRO A 12 -22.01 26.31 -18.36
CA PRO A 12 -23.37 26.82 -18.32
C PRO A 12 -23.60 27.76 -17.12
N GLU A 13 -24.56 28.69 -17.26
CA GLU A 13 -24.93 29.60 -16.17
C GLU A 13 -25.35 28.83 -14.90
N GLY A 14 -24.88 29.29 -13.74
CA GLY A 14 -25.23 28.73 -12.43
C GLY A 14 -24.34 27.58 -11.94
N ILE A 15 -23.35 27.14 -12.72
CA ILE A 15 -22.35 26.17 -12.25
C ILE A 15 -21.26 26.91 -11.47
N GLY A 16 -21.17 26.64 -10.17
CA GLY A 16 -20.07 27.11 -9.33
C GLY A 16 -18.75 26.42 -9.69
N GLU A 17 -17.65 27.09 -9.39
CA GLU A 17 -16.28 26.66 -9.74
C GLU A 17 -15.94 25.24 -9.28
N THR A 18 -16.21 24.89 -8.03
CA THR A 18 -15.96 23.53 -7.50
C THR A 18 -16.72 22.44 -8.26
N LEU A 19 -17.95 22.73 -8.71
CA LEU A 19 -18.72 21.79 -9.52
C LEU A 19 -18.13 21.71 -10.94
N LEU A 20 -17.69 22.84 -11.51
CA LEU A 20 -17.00 22.86 -12.79
C LEU A 20 -15.74 21.98 -12.77
N GLU A 21 -14.87 22.14 -11.78
CA GLU A 21 -13.65 21.32 -11.62
C GLU A 21 -13.99 19.83 -11.59
N ARG A 22 -14.99 19.43 -10.81
CA ARG A 22 -15.44 18.03 -10.75
C ARG A 22 -15.98 17.53 -12.08
N ARG A 23 -16.69 18.37 -12.84
CA ARG A 23 -17.20 18.02 -14.18
C ARG A 23 -16.07 17.87 -15.19
N LEU A 24 -15.08 18.75 -15.14
CA LEU A 24 -13.88 18.67 -15.99
C LEU A 24 -13.07 17.40 -15.67
N TYR A 25 -12.93 17.03 -14.40
CA TYR A 25 -12.35 15.75 -13.99
C TYR A 25 -13.07 14.55 -14.61
N VAL A 26 -14.41 14.51 -14.50
CA VAL A 26 -15.22 13.44 -15.11
C VAL A 26 -15.06 13.41 -16.62
N ILE A 27 -15.09 14.56 -17.31
CA ILE A 27 -14.90 14.66 -18.76
C ILE A 27 -13.52 14.12 -19.17
N ARG A 28 -12.47 14.48 -18.43
CA ARG A 28 -11.13 13.98 -18.71
C ARG A 28 -11.05 12.47 -18.52
N LYS A 29 -11.50 11.96 -17.37
CA LYS A 29 -11.46 10.52 -17.07
C LYS A 29 -12.30 9.69 -18.04
N SER A 30 -13.49 10.17 -18.41
CA SER A 30 -14.34 9.48 -19.38
C SER A 30 -13.71 9.45 -20.77
N THR A 31 -13.03 10.52 -21.16
CA THR A 31 -12.28 10.54 -22.44
C THR A 31 -11.07 9.61 -22.39
N GLU A 32 -10.31 9.60 -21.28
CA GLU A 32 -9.20 8.65 -21.06
C GLU A 32 -9.68 7.20 -21.18
N LYS A 33 -10.85 6.90 -20.60
CA LYS A 33 -11.51 5.59 -20.65
C LYS A 33 -11.90 5.20 -22.08
N VAL A 34 -12.54 6.09 -22.83
CA VAL A 34 -12.92 5.81 -24.24
C VAL A 34 -11.69 5.54 -25.11
N VAL A 35 -10.59 6.28 -24.90
CA VAL A 35 -9.33 6.04 -25.61
C VAL A 35 -8.74 4.66 -25.27
N ARG A 36 -8.78 4.27 -23.99
CA ARG A 36 -8.38 2.92 -23.55
C ARG A 36 -9.23 1.84 -24.19
N GLU A 37 -10.55 1.94 -24.07
CA GLU A 37 -11.49 0.96 -24.63
C GLU A 37 -11.25 0.76 -26.13
N ARG A 38 -10.91 1.85 -26.83
CA ARG A 38 -10.55 1.78 -28.25
C ARG A 38 -9.25 1.00 -28.51
N ILE A 39 -8.24 1.13 -27.66
CA ILE A 39 -7.00 0.35 -27.74
C ILE A 39 -7.32 -1.13 -27.49
N ASP A 40 -8.03 -1.42 -26.40
CA ASP A 40 -8.39 -2.79 -26.01
C ASP A 40 -9.20 -3.50 -27.11
N GLU A 41 -10.13 -2.78 -27.77
CA GLU A 41 -10.87 -3.30 -28.94
C GLU A 41 -9.95 -3.70 -30.10
N ILE A 42 -8.94 -2.88 -30.40
CA ILE A 42 -8.00 -3.13 -31.50
C ILE A 42 -7.14 -4.36 -31.18
N GLU A 43 -6.65 -4.45 -29.94
CA GLU A 43 -5.85 -5.59 -29.47
C GLU A 43 -6.69 -6.88 -29.43
N ALA A 44 -7.93 -6.81 -28.94
CA ALA A 44 -8.85 -7.95 -28.90
C ALA A 44 -9.19 -8.48 -30.30
N GLN A 45 -9.30 -7.60 -31.30
CA GLN A 45 -9.51 -8.00 -32.70
C GLN A 45 -8.31 -8.77 -33.27
N ALA A 46 -7.09 -8.47 -32.84
CA ALA A 46 -5.89 -9.18 -33.27
C ALA A 46 -5.70 -10.52 -32.50
N GLY A 47 -6.23 -10.62 -31.29
CA GLY A 47 -6.12 -11.82 -30.45
C GLY A 47 -4.66 -12.20 -30.20
N ASN A 48 -4.26 -13.41 -30.55
CA ASN A 48 -2.87 -13.89 -30.42
C ASN A 48 -2.00 -13.58 -31.65
N THR A 49 -2.51 -12.86 -32.64
CA THR A 49 -1.73 -12.45 -33.81
C THR A 49 -1.17 -11.04 -33.61
N PRO A 50 0.02 -10.71 -34.16
CA PRO A 50 0.52 -9.35 -34.11
C PRO A 50 -0.45 -8.36 -34.75
N LEU A 51 -0.54 -7.16 -34.18
CA LEU A 51 -1.29 -6.05 -34.77
C LEU A 51 -0.79 -5.79 -36.21
N THR A 52 -1.70 -5.48 -37.13
CA THR A 52 -1.32 -4.96 -38.45
C THR A 52 -0.54 -3.66 -38.31
N GLU A 53 0.18 -3.24 -39.36
CA GLU A 53 0.93 -1.98 -39.36
C GLU A 53 0.03 -0.79 -39.03
N GLN A 54 -1.15 -0.70 -39.67
CA GLN A 54 -2.15 0.34 -39.39
C GLN A 54 -2.69 0.31 -37.96
N GLN A 55 -2.97 -0.88 -37.42
CA GLN A 55 -3.43 -1.01 -36.03
C GLN A 55 -2.34 -0.60 -35.05
N SER A 56 -1.10 -1.01 -35.31
CA SER A 56 0.08 -0.65 -34.51
C SER A 56 0.31 0.85 -34.51
N GLU A 57 0.18 1.51 -35.66
CA GLU A 57 0.28 2.98 -35.76
C GLU A 57 -0.79 3.69 -34.93
N ILE A 58 -2.05 3.25 -35.01
CA ILE A 58 -3.15 3.82 -34.23
C ILE A 58 -2.92 3.64 -32.73
N VAL A 59 -2.60 2.42 -32.29
CA VAL A 59 -2.35 2.12 -30.87
C VAL A 59 -1.16 2.93 -30.37
N ASN A 60 -0.06 2.99 -31.12
CA ASN A 60 1.11 3.79 -30.74
C ASN A 60 0.78 5.29 -30.67
N ALA A 61 -0.02 5.83 -31.58
CA ALA A 61 -0.44 7.24 -31.54
C ALA A 61 -1.30 7.53 -30.30
N LEU A 62 -2.29 6.67 -30.01
CA LEU A 62 -3.14 6.82 -28.83
C LEU A 62 -2.37 6.70 -27.52
N LEU A 63 -1.41 5.77 -27.44
CA LEU A 63 -0.60 5.55 -26.23
C LEU A 63 0.41 6.67 -25.98
N ASN A 64 1.04 7.19 -27.03
CA ASN A 64 2.19 8.10 -26.89
C ASN A 64 1.88 9.57 -27.15
N GLU A 65 0.82 9.88 -27.91
CA GLU A 65 0.52 11.25 -28.32
C GLU A 65 -0.75 11.82 -27.68
N TRP A 66 -1.68 10.95 -27.23
CA TRP A 66 -2.90 11.40 -26.56
C TRP A 66 -2.71 11.47 -25.05
N TYR A 67 -2.75 12.68 -24.49
CA TYR A 67 -2.68 12.92 -23.05
C TYR A 67 -3.22 14.30 -22.70
N VAL A 68 -3.94 14.41 -21.58
CA VAL A 68 -4.44 15.68 -21.04
C VAL A 68 -3.63 16.06 -19.79
N PRO A 69 -2.69 17.03 -19.88
CA PRO A 69 -1.86 17.44 -18.75
C PRO A 69 -2.65 18.11 -17.63
N SER A 70 -3.63 18.93 -17.99
CA SER A 70 -4.53 19.62 -17.09
C SER A 70 -5.83 19.92 -17.84
N LEU A 71 -6.95 19.88 -17.12
CA LEU A 71 -8.25 20.36 -17.60
C LEU A 71 -8.97 20.96 -16.40
N SER A 72 -8.74 22.25 -16.17
CA SER A 72 -9.16 22.97 -14.96
C SER A 72 -9.36 24.45 -15.32
N ALA A 73 -10.24 25.12 -14.59
CA ALA A 73 -10.39 26.57 -14.58
C ALA A 73 -9.44 27.27 -13.58
N ARG A 74 -8.75 26.49 -12.72
CA ARG A 74 -7.86 26.98 -11.66
C ARG A 74 -6.39 26.83 -11.99
N THR A 75 -6.02 25.74 -12.65
CA THR A 75 -4.63 25.39 -12.90
C THR A 75 -4.41 25.02 -14.36
N ILE A 76 -3.21 25.31 -14.86
CA ILE A 76 -2.75 24.92 -16.18
C ILE A 76 -1.33 24.39 -16.10
N VAL A 77 -1.05 23.27 -16.79
CA VAL A 77 0.25 22.60 -16.74
C VAL A 77 0.94 22.68 -18.11
N TYR A 78 2.05 23.43 -18.15
CA TYR A 78 2.99 23.44 -19.26
C TYR A 78 4.15 22.49 -18.94
N LYS A 79 4.29 21.39 -19.71
CA LYS A 79 5.31 20.37 -19.47
C LYS A 79 5.75 19.68 -20.76
N GLY A 80 7.00 19.20 -20.78
CA GLY A 80 7.51 18.48 -21.93
C GLY A 80 8.86 17.84 -21.68
N MET A 81 9.39 17.18 -22.72
CA MET A 81 10.75 16.65 -22.72
C MET A 81 11.75 17.76 -23.07
N LEU A 82 11.89 18.72 -22.15
CA LEU A 82 12.67 19.93 -22.33
C LEU A 82 13.73 20.01 -21.23
N MET A 83 14.87 20.63 -21.54
CA MET A 83 15.74 21.16 -20.48
C MET A 83 15.00 22.29 -19.77
N SER A 84 15.26 22.48 -18.47
CA SER A 84 14.55 23.49 -17.69
C SER A 84 14.69 24.90 -18.29
N GLU A 85 15.84 25.23 -18.87
CA GLU A 85 16.13 26.50 -19.52
C GLU A 85 15.41 26.69 -20.88
N GLN A 86 14.82 25.63 -21.45
CA GLN A 86 14.13 25.69 -22.74
C GLN A 86 12.62 25.92 -22.60
N THR A 87 12.10 25.97 -21.38
CA THR A 87 10.66 25.94 -21.11
C THR A 87 9.95 27.17 -21.68
N ASP A 88 10.49 28.36 -21.44
CA ASP A 88 9.96 29.65 -21.89
C ASP A 88 10.25 29.91 -23.39
N GLU A 89 11.36 29.39 -23.91
CA GLU A 89 11.64 29.42 -25.36
C GLU A 89 10.65 28.57 -26.16
N PHE A 90 10.26 27.40 -25.61
CA PHE A 90 9.33 26.49 -26.25
C PHE A 90 7.87 26.94 -26.08
N TYR A 91 7.46 27.28 -24.86
CA TYR A 91 6.12 27.76 -24.55
C TYR A 91 6.11 29.29 -24.45
N LYS A 92 5.91 29.93 -25.59
CA LYS A 92 5.92 31.40 -25.71
C LYS A 92 4.86 32.09 -24.86
N ASP A 93 3.76 31.41 -24.55
CA ASP A 93 2.70 31.92 -23.67
C ASP A 93 3.24 32.30 -22.29
N LEU A 94 4.29 31.61 -21.79
CA LEU A 94 4.92 31.92 -20.50
C LEU A 94 5.68 33.24 -20.48
N ASN A 95 5.98 33.80 -21.66
CA ASN A 95 6.62 35.11 -21.82
C ASN A 95 5.61 36.23 -22.09
N ASP A 96 4.33 35.90 -22.21
CA ASP A 96 3.29 36.89 -22.44
C ASP A 96 3.02 37.68 -21.13
N PRO A 97 3.01 39.02 -21.17
CA PRO A 97 2.77 39.83 -19.98
C PRO A 97 1.37 39.63 -19.36
N ASP A 98 0.39 39.14 -20.13
CA ASP A 98 -0.94 38.81 -19.61
C ASP A 98 -0.97 37.46 -18.87
N PHE A 99 0.12 36.68 -18.90
CA PHE A 99 0.27 35.42 -18.17
C PHE A 99 0.64 35.68 -16.70
N GLU A 100 -0.36 36.09 -15.91
CA GLU A 100 -0.22 36.33 -14.48
C GLU A 100 -0.65 35.13 -13.64
N SER A 101 0.02 34.88 -12.51
CA SER A 101 -0.36 33.85 -11.55
C SER A 101 0.07 34.23 -10.13
N HIS A 102 -0.72 33.83 -9.13
CA HIS A 102 -0.36 33.95 -7.71
C HIS A 102 0.58 32.84 -7.21
N PHE A 103 0.76 31.75 -7.99
CA PHE A 103 1.74 30.71 -7.68
C PHE A 103 2.30 30.02 -8.93
N ALA A 104 3.47 29.38 -8.79
CA ALA A 104 4.05 28.51 -9.80
C ALA A 104 4.65 27.26 -9.15
N MET A 105 4.49 26.11 -9.82
CA MET A 105 5.09 24.84 -9.41
C MET A 105 5.94 24.32 -10.57
N VAL A 106 7.24 24.15 -10.30
CA VAL A 106 8.21 23.69 -11.30
C VAL A 106 8.84 22.38 -10.85
N HIS A 107 9.15 21.51 -11.82
CA HIS A 107 9.80 20.24 -11.54
C HIS A 107 10.73 19.83 -12.68
N SER A 108 11.92 19.36 -12.35
CA SER A 108 12.86 18.75 -13.27
C SER A 108 13.06 17.28 -12.90
N ARG A 109 12.81 16.37 -13.85
CA ARG A 109 12.81 14.92 -13.60
C ARG A 109 14.09 14.28 -14.11
N PHE A 110 14.70 13.44 -13.29
CA PHE A 110 15.73 12.50 -13.72
C PHE A 110 15.11 11.14 -14.00
N SER A 111 15.36 10.56 -15.18
CA SER A 111 14.82 9.26 -15.59
C SER A 111 15.94 8.23 -15.70
N THR A 112 15.69 6.99 -15.26
CA THR A 112 16.59 5.86 -15.50
C THR A 112 16.50 5.32 -16.93
N ASN A 113 15.48 5.73 -17.70
CA ASN A 113 15.31 5.37 -19.11
C ASN A 113 15.88 6.47 -20.03
N THR A 114 16.58 6.05 -21.10
CA THR A 114 17.10 6.93 -22.15
C THR A 114 16.03 7.37 -23.15
N LEU A 115 14.93 6.61 -23.27
CA LEU A 115 13.76 7.00 -24.04
C LEU A 115 12.82 7.81 -23.14
N GLY A 116 12.70 9.10 -23.43
CA GLY A 116 11.78 9.98 -22.72
C GLY A 116 10.33 9.81 -23.20
N SER A 117 9.38 10.12 -22.32
CA SER A 117 7.96 10.26 -22.66
C SER A 117 7.44 11.62 -22.20
N TRP A 118 6.75 12.34 -23.09
CA TRP A 118 6.15 13.65 -22.79
C TRP A 118 5.12 13.56 -21.67
N LYS A 119 4.33 12.48 -21.66
CA LYS A 119 3.30 12.20 -20.66
C LYS A 119 3.87 12.12 -19.23
N LEU A 120 5.08 11.59 -19.09
CA LEU A 120 5.75 11.34 -17.81
C LEU A 120 6.51 12.56 -17.26
N ALA A 121 6.53 13.68 -17.98
CA ALA A 121 7.03 14.94 -17.43
C ALA A 121 6.13 15.42 -16.28
N HIS A 122 6.71 16.14 -15.34
CA HIS A 122 5.99 16.81 -14.24
C HIS A 122 5.79 18.30 -14.58
N PRO A 123 4.91 19.02 -13.87
CA PRO A 123 3.95 18.54 -12.85
C PRO A 123 2.86 17.60 -13.39
N TYR A 124 2.19 16.90 -12.48
CA TYR A 124 0.91 16.23 -12.75
C TYR A 124 -0.26 17.18 -12.41
N ARG A 125 -1.50 16.68 -12.34
CA ARG A 125 -2.69 17.53 -12.28
C ARG A 125 -2.80 18.25 -10.94
N MET A 126 -2.58 17.50 -9.86
CA MET A 126 -2.67 17.98 -8.49
C MET A 126 -1.29 18.13 -7.85
N LEU A 127 -0.30 17.35 -8.28
CA LEU A 127 0.98 17.25 -7.57
C LEU A 127 2.24 17.24 -8.43
N ALA A 128 3.36 17.55 -7.79
CA ALA A 128 4.70 17.22 -8.25
C ALA A 128 5.43 16.45 -7.15
N HIS A 129 6.17 15.43 -7.57
CA HIS A 129 6.82 14.48 -6.67
C HIS A 129 8.31 14.39 -6.98
N ASN A 130 9.13 14.66 -5.97
CA ASN A 130 10.55 14.33 -5.96
C ASN A 130 10.76 13.09 -5.10
N GLY A 131 11.01 11.94 -5.73
CA GLY A 131 11.10 10.70 -4.97
C GLY A 131 10.72 9.45 -5.77
N GLU A 132 10.42 8.40 -5.02
CA GLU A 132 9.91 7.12 -5.53
C GLU A 132 8.89 6.54 -4.53
N ILE A 133 7.75 6.06 -5.01
CA ILE A 133 6.77 5.34 -4.17
C ILE A 133 7.05 3.83 -4.25
N ASN A 134 7.64 3.27 -3.20
CA ASN A 134 8.07 1.87 -3.17
C ASN A 134 6.92 0.88 -2.91
N THR A 135 5.78 1.34 -2.42
CA THR A 135 4.56 0.54 -2.19
C THR A 135 3.58 0.54 -3.37
N VAL A 136 3.92 1.20 -4.49
CA VAL A 136 2.97 1.51 -5.56
C VAL A 136 2.21 0.30 -6.12
N ARG A 137 2.84 -0.88 -6.18
CA ARG A 137 2.18 -2.10 -6.66
C ARG A 137 1.02 -2.52 -5.76
N GLY A 138 1.22 -2.47 -4.44
CA GLY A 138 0.19 -2.72 -3.44
C GLY A 138 -0.91 -1.65 -3.52
N ASN A 139 -0.51 -0.37 -3.55
CA ASN A 139 -1.46 0.74 -3.62
C ASN A 139 -2.37 0.68 -4.87
N ARG A 140 -1.83 0.33 -6.04
CA ARG A 140 -2.62 0.13 -7.27
C ARG A 140 -3.63 -1.02 -7.12
N ASN A 141 -3.22 -2.14 -6.52
CA ASN A 141 -4.10 -3.28 -6.30
C ASN A 141 -5.24 -2.94 -5.34
N TRP A 142 -4.94 -2.21 -4.27
CA TRP A 142 -5.92 -1.77 -3.30
C TRP A 142 -6.89 -0.73 -3.88
N MET A 143 -6.41 0.25 -4.64
CA MET A 143 -7.28 1.17 -5.38
C MET A 143 -8.17 0.44 -6.38
N SER A 144 -7.60 -0.49 -7.13
CA SER A 144 -8.34 -1.37 -8.05
C SER A 144 -9.43 -2.15 -7.31
N ALA A 145 -9.15 -2.72 -6.13
CA ALA A 145 -10.12 -3.47 -5.35
C ALA A 145 -11.28 -2.63 -4.78
N ARG A 146 -11.12 -1.30 -4.69
CA ARG A 146 -12.17 -0.38 -4.19
C ARG A 146 -13.19 0.00 -5.26
N GLU A 147 -12.87 -0.14 -6.55
CA GLU A 147 -13.64 0.47 -7.65
C GLU A 147 -15.12 0.05 -7.72
N LEU A 148 -15.48 -1.17 -7.33
CA LEU A 148 -16.89 -1.59 -7.35
C LEU A 148 -17.71 -0.95 -6.23
N THR A 149 -17.08 -0.70 -5.08
CA THR A 149 -17.73 -0.18 -3.86
C THR A 149 -17.71 1.34 -3.77
N LEU A 150 -17.18 2.03 -4.79
CA LEU A 150 -17.15 3.49 -4.81
C LEU A 150 -18.55 4.04 -5.07
N GLU A 151 -18.98 4.90 -4.16
CA GLU A 151 -20.22 5.65 -4.21
C GLU A 151 -19.94 7.10 -3.81
N SER A 152 -20.62 8.06 -4.44
CA SER A 152 -20.48 9.47 -4.08
C SER A 152 -21.63 10.29 -4.66
N ASP A 153 -22.34 11.01 -3.80
CA ASP A 153 -23.39 11.94 -4.22
C ASP A 153 -22.85 13.07 -5.11
N LEU A 154 -21.56 13.40 -4.98
CA LEU A 154 -20.91 14.45 -5.74
C LEU A 154 -20.65 14.03 -7.20
N PHE A 155 -20.46 12.73 -7.45
CA PHE A 155 -20.34 12.17 -8.79
C PHE A 155 -21.67 11.68 -9.35
N GLY A 156 -22.59 11.21 -8.49
CA GLY A 156 -23.86 10.61 -8.90
C GLY A 156 -23.64 9.49 -9.93
N ASP A 157 -24.42 9.52 -11.01
CA ASP A 157 -24.37 8.51 -12.08
C ASP A 157 -23.01 8.46 -12.81
N TYR A 158 -22.19 9.51 -12.70
CA TYR A 158 -20.89 9.61 -13.39
C TYR A 158 -19.76 8.86 -12.66
N ILE A 159 -20.04 8.22 -11.53
CA ILE A 159 -19.02 7.48 -10.76
C ILE A 159 -18.34 6.37 -11.58
N ARG A 160 -19.06 5.74 -12.51
CA ARG A 160 -18.50 4.68 -13.37
C ARG A 160 -17.65 5.24 -14.52
N ASP A 161 -17.75 6.53 -14.79
CA ASP A 161 -16.99 7.21 -15.85
C ASP A 161 -15.57 7.59 -15.38
N ILE A 162 -15.34 7.65 -14.06
CA ILE A 162 -14.01 7.94 -13.50
C ILE A 162 -13.12 6.69 -13.35
N LEU A 163 -13.67 5.51 -13.67
CA LEU A 163 -12.98 4.22 -13.54
C LEU A 163 -12.29 3.81 -14.85
N PRO A 164 -11.11 3.15 -14.79
CA PRO A 164 -10.33 2.88 -13.58
C PRO A 164 -9.67 4.15 -13.02
N ILE A 165 -9.50 4.23 -11.70
CA ILE A 165 -8.88 5.41 -11.06
C ILE A 165 -7.43 5.52 -11.51
N CYS A 166 -6.64 4.50 -11.19
CA CYS A 166 -5.25 4.40 -11.63
C CYS A 166 -5.21 4.01 -13.11
N GLU A 167 -4.34 4.65 -13.87
CA GLU A 167 -4.08 4.27 -15.27
C GLU A 167 -3.54 2.83 -15.33
N THR A 168 -3.88 2.11 -16.40
CA THR A 168 -3.49 0.70 -16.60
C THR A 168 -2.18 0.54 -17.39
N ASP A 169 -1.78 1.55 -18.18
CA ASP A 169 -0.63 1.47 -19.09
C ASP A 169 0.66 1.91 -18.43
N GLU A 170 1.25 1.01 -17.65
CA GLU A 170 2.56 1.21 -17.03
C GLU A 170 2.78 2.64 -16.51
N PRO A 171 1.83 3.22 -15.75
CA PRO A 171 1.99 4.59 -15.28
C PRO A 171 3.24 4.68 -14.40
N SER A 172 3.84 5.87 -14.35
CA SER A 172 4.79 6.16 -13.28
C SER A 172 4.11 5.97 -11.92
N ASP A 173 4.92 5.78 -10.90
CA ASP A 173 4.47 5.79 -9.51
C ASP A 173 3.70 7.08 -9.17
N THR A 174 4.23 8.21 -9.61
CA THR A 174 3.66 9.54 -9.40
C THR A 174 2.33 9.71 -10.11
N ALA A 175 2.18 9.20 -11.34
CA ALA A 175 0.91 9.25 -12.05
C ALA A 175 -0.18 8.46 -11.30
N SER A 176 0.17 7.32 -10.72
CA SER A 176 -0.77 6.52 -9.91
C SER A 176 -1.17 7.26 -8.65
N LEU A 177 -0.20 7.91 -8.00
CA LEU A 177 -0.46 8.72 -6.82
C LEU A 177 -1.35 9.92 -7.14
N ASP A 178 -1.05 10.68 -8.20
CA ASP A 178 -1.84 11.84 -8.65
C ASP A 178 -3.29 11.43 -8.98
N ASN A 179 -3.48 10.31 -9.68
CA ASN A 179 -4.82 9.82 -9.99
C ASN A 179 -5.64 9.46 -8.74
N ALA A 180 -5.02 8.77 -7.77
CA ALA A 180 -5.69 8.42 -6.53
C ALA A 180 -5.95 9.66 -5.66
N PHE A 181 -4.98 10.58 -5.59
CA PHE A 181 -5.09 11.85 -4.87
C PHE A 181 -6.22 12.71 -5.42
N GLU A 182 -6.26 12.89 -6.75
CA GLU A 182 -7.30 13.67 -7.41
C GLU A 182 -8.68 13.02 -7.25
N ALA A 183 -8.78 11.69 -7.33
CA ALA A 183 -10.04 10.99 -7.09
C ALA A 183 -10.58 11.25 -5.68
N VAL A 184 -9.74 11.15 -4.65
CA VAL A 184 -10.11 11.40 -3.25
C VAL A 184 -10.52 12.87 -3.03
N TYR A 185 -9.74 13.81 -3.58
CA TYR A 185 -10.05 15.24 -3.50
C TYR A 185 -11.38 15.57 -4.20
N MET A 186 -11.56 15.09 -5.44
CA MET A 186 -12.80 15.29 -6.20
C MET A 186 -13.99 14.60 -5.53
N GLY A 187 -13.75 13.51 -4.79
CA GLY A 187 -14.71 12.82 -3.93
C GLY A 187 -15.17 13.62 -2.69
N GLY A 188 -14.58 14.79 -2.41
CA GLY A 188 -15.11 15.75 -1.43
C GLY A 188 -14.17 16.09 -0.27
N ARG A 189 -13.03 15.41 -0.13
CA ARG A 189 -12.04 15.74 0.92
C ARG A 189 -11.23 16.98 0.54
N SER A 190 -10.81 17.74 1.53
CA SER A 190 -9.87 18.85 1.29
C SER A 190 -8.52 18.34 0.79
N VAL A 191 -7.75 19.22 0.16
CA VAL A 191 -6.43 18.86 -0.38
C VAL A 191 -5.45 18.45 0.73
N SER A 192 -5.52 19.09 1.91
CA SER A 192 -4.70 18.75 3.07
C SER A 192 -5.12 17.43 3.73
N HIS A 193 -6.42 17.14 3.79
CA HIS A 193 -6.93 15.87 4.29
C HIS A 193 -6.48 14.72 3.39
N THR A 194 -6.64 14.87 2.08
CA THR A 194 -6.19 13.88 1.09
C THR A 194 -4.69 13.59 1.24
N ALA A 195 -3.86 14.62 1.35
CA ALA A 195 -2.43 14.47 1.55
C ALA A 195 -2.10 13.76 2.88
N ALA A 196 -2.73 14.13 3.99
CA ALA A 196 -2.49 13.52 5.29
C ALA A 196 -2.96 12.05 5.37
N MET A 197 -4.02 11.69 4.65
CA MET A 197 -4.55 10.33 4.57
C MET A 197 -3.63 9.42 3.73
N MET A 198 -3.14 9.90 2.58
CA MET A 198 -2.31 9.09 1.67
C MET A 198 -0.84 9.03 2.11
N MET A 199 -0.33 10.09 2.74
CA MET A 199 1.06 10.19 3.23
C MET A 199 1.06 10.54 4.73
N PRO A 200 0.64 9.61 5.59
CA PRO A 200 0.53 9.87 7.01
C PRO A 200 1.91 10.03 7.67
N ALA A 201 1.95 10.84 8.72
CA ALA A 201 3.10 10.89 9.61
C ALA A 201 3.29 9.54 10.33
N ALA A 202 4.51 9.27 10.80
CA ALA A 202 4.76 8.13 11.67
C ALA A 202 4.06 8.33 13.04
N TRP A 203 2.92 7.67 13.25
CA TRP A 203 2.05 7.87 14.42
C TRP A 203 2.05 6.70 15.41
N TYR A 204 2.16 5.45 14.93
CA TYR A 204 1.94 4.23 15.71
C TYR A 204 2.81 4.13 16.99
N GLY A 205 4.09 4.48 16.89
CA GLY A 205 5.04 4.51 18.02
C GLY A 205 5.36 5.91 18.58
N HIS A 206 4.66 6.95 18.14
CA HIS A 206 5.07 8.33 18.41
C HIS A 206 4.53 8.85 19.75
N GLU A 207 5.24 8.61 20.85
CA GLU A 207 4.78 8.93 22.22
C GLU A 207 4.33 10.39 22.39
N SER A 208 5.07 11.37 21.86
CA SER A 208 4.77 12.80 22.07
C SER A 208 3.74 13.39 21.10
N MET A 209 3.13 12.58 20.22
CA MET A 209 2.09 13.06 19.30
C MET A 209 0.76 13.17 20.07
N PRO A 210 0.00 14.26 19.91
CA PRO A 210 -1.33 14.40 20.53
C PRO A 210 -2.26 13.24 20.16
N GLN A 211 -3.07 12.78 21.12
CA GLN A 211 -3.91 11.59 20.93
C GLN A 211 -4.94 11.76 19.81
N ASN A 212 -5.58 12.93 19.71
CA ASN A 212 -6.52 13.26 18.62
C ASN A 212 -5.86 13.11 17.23
N VAL A 213 -4.58 13.48 17.10
CA VAL A 213 -3.83 13.33 15.84
C VAL A 213 -3.51 11.86 15.57
N LYS A 214 -3.18 11.08 16.60
CA LYS A 214 -3.02 9.62 16.47
C LYS A 214 -4.33 8.96 16.03
N ASP A 215 -5.45 9.35 16.65
CA ASP A 215 -6.77 8.83 16.34
C ASP A 215 -7.16 9.15 14.88
N PHE A 216 -6.84 10.35 14.39
CA PHE A 216 -7.01 10.71 12.98
C PHE A 216 -6.24 9.73 12.07
N TYR A 217 -4.96 9.48 12.33
CA TYR A 217 -4.16 8.61 11.48
C TYR A 217 -4.54 7.12 11.62
N GLU A 218 -4.90 6.65 12.81
CA GLU A 218 -5.38 5.28 13.03
C GLU A 218 -6.68 5.03 12.26
N TYR A 219 -7.63 5.94 12.35
CA TYR A 219 -8.89 5.88 11.61
C TYR A 219 -8.65 5.86 10.10
N HIS A 220 -7.83 6.77 9.59
CA HIS A 220 -7.51 6.84 8.15
C HIS A 220 -6.69 5.66 7.65
N GLY A 221 -5.85 5.07 8.51
CA GLY A 221 -5.22 3.78 8.24
C GLY A 221 -6.23 2.67 8.00
N GLY A 222 -7.43 2.71 8.58
CA GLY A 222 -8.50 1.78 8.22
C GLY A 222 -9.01 1.93 6.77
N ILE A 223 -8.86 3.11 6.18
CA ILE A 223 -9.45 3.50 4.89
C ILE A 223 -8.43 3.39 3.74
N MET A 224 -7.26 3.99 3.93
CA MET A 224 -6.21 4.13 2.94
C MET A 224 -4.90 3.61 3.49
N GLU A 225 -4.29 2.66 2.78
CA GLU A 225 -2.92 2.27 3.03
C GLU A 225 -1.95 3.38 2.62
N PRO A 226 -0.85 3.60 3.36
CA PRO A 226 0.12 4.63 3.01
C PRO A 226 0.71 4.42 1.61
N TRP A 227 0.85 5.51 0.88
CA TRP A 227 1.66 5.58 -0.33
C TRP A 227 3.09 5.94 0.10
N ASP A 228 3.84 4.91 0.51
CA ASP A 228 5.13 5.05 1.18
C ASP A 228 6.29 5.07 0.17
N GLY A 229 7.43 5.57 0.64
CA GLY A 229 8.66 5.68 -0.12
C GLY A 229 9.35 7.03 0.08
N PRO A 230 10.61 7.19 -0.34
CA PRO A 230 11.31 8.47 -0.23
C PRO A 230 10.62 9.51 -1.10
N ALA A 231 9.92 10.47 -0.50
CA ALA A 231 9.06 11.38 -1.24
C ALA A 231 9.04 12.79 -0.63
N MET A 232 9.20 13.78 -1.50
CA MET A 232 8.75 15.15 -1.25
C MET A 232 7.69 15.46 -2.29
N ILE A 233 6.48 15.75 -1.81
CA ILE A 233 5.32 15.96 -2.67
C ILE A 233 4.78 17.35 -2.41
N THR A 234 4.75 18.17 -3.46
CA THR A 234 4.01 19.43 -3.48
C THR A 234 2.68 19.21 -4.17
N PHE A 235 1.61 19.77 -3.62
CA PHE A 235 0.25 19.57 -4.13
C PHE A 235 -0.55 20.87 -4.08
N THR A 236 -1.56 21.01 -4.92
CA THR A 236 -2.43 22.19 -4.96
C THR A 236 -3.81 21.86 -5.49
N ASP A 237 -4.82 22.58 -5.01
CA ASP A 237 -6.18 22.61 -5.58
C ASP A 237 -6.50 23.95 -6.28
N GLY A 238 -5.51 24.82 -6.41
CA GLY A 238 -5.61 26.20 -6.92
C GLY A 238 -5.82 27.27 -5.83
N HIS A 239 -6.47 26.92 -4.71
CA HIS A 239 -6.72 27.82 -3.58
C HIS A 239 -5.70 27.64 -2.45
N MET A 240 -5.20 26.43 -2.30
CA MET A 240 -4.16 26.07 -1.34
C MET A 240 -2.99 25.40 -2.04
N LEU A 241 -1.78 25.72 -1.59
CA LEU A 241 -0.54 25.07 -2.02
C LEU A 241 0.11 24.42 -0.80
N GLY A 242 0.37 23.13 -0.87
CA GLY A 242 0.96 22.37 0.21
C GLY A 242 2.20 21.59 -0.21
N ALA A 243 2.96 21.18 0.79
CA ALA A 243 4.05 20.24 0.66
C ALA A 243 4.04 19.25 1.83
N VAL A 244 4.31 17.99 1.54
CA VAL A 244 4.45 16.94 2.54
C VAL A 244 5.70 16.13 2.25
N LEU A 245 6.42 15.78 3.32
CA LEU A 245 7.51 14.83 3.27
C LEU A 245 7.01 13.45 3.65
N ASP A 246 7.65 12.44 3.10
CA ASP A 246 7.51 11.08 3.59
C ASP A 246 7.82 11.01 5.10
N ARG A 247 7.34 9.94 5.73
CA ARG A 247 7.46 9.73 7.18
C ARG A 247 8.92 9.76 7.68
N ASN A 248 9.88 9.43 6.83
CA ASN A 248 11.31 9.39 7.13
C ASN A 248 12.01 10.71 6.76
N GLY A 249 11.37 11.56 5.95
CA GLY A 249 11.91 12.81 5.44
C GLY A 249 13.18 12.62 4.62
N LEU A 250 13.16 11.63 3.72
CA LEU A 250 14.33 11.21 2.94
C LEU A 250 14.69 12.19 1.81
N ARG A 251 13.79 13.14 1.51
CA ARG A 251 13.98 14.17 0.50
C ARG A 251 14.04 15.56 1.13
N PRO A 252 14.96 16.45 0.66
CA PRO A 252 15.09 17.77 1.23
C PRO A 252 13.94 18.68 0.76
N PHE A 253 13.45 19.51 1.68
CA PHE A 253 12.52 20.59 1.37
C PHE A 253 12.87 21.82 2.19
N ARG A 254 13.18 22.92 1.51
CA ARG A 254 13.57 24.19 2.11
C ARG A 254 12.68 25.30 1.57
N TYR A 255 12.45 26.31 2.39
CA TYR A 255 11.72 27.47 1.96
C TYR A 255 12.29 28.77 2.54
N SER A 256 12.12 29.84 1.80
CA SER A 256 12.50 31.21 2.20
C SER A 256 11.30 32.12 2.02
N VAL A 257 11.07 32.98 3.00
CA VAL A 257 10.05 34.04 2.92
C VAL A 257 10.77 35.37 2.80
N THR A 258 10.42 36.13 1.77
CA THR A 258 10.98 37.46 1.53
C THR A 258 10.22 38.54 2.31
N THR A 259 10.78 39.74 2.38
CA THR A 259 10.18 40.91 3.05
C THR A 259 8.94 41.45 2.33
N ASP A 260 8.81 41.18 1.03
CA ASP A 260 7.65 41.50 0.18
C ASP A 260 6.63 40.34 0.08
N ASN A 261 6.72 39.36 0.99
CA ASN A 261 5.79 38.22 1.14
C ASN A 261 5.79 37.23 -0.04
N VAL A 262 6.90 37.08 -0.75
CA VAL A 262 7.11 35.97 -1.68
C VAL A 262 7.63 34.76 -0.91
N LEU A 263 6.98 33.62 -1.13
CA LEU A 263 7.42 32.33 -0.61
C LEU A 263 8.13 31.55 -1.72
N VAL A 264 9.38 31.20 -1.50
CA VAL A 264 10.17 30.37 -2.42
C VAL A 264 10.41 29.02 -1.76
N MET A 265 9.90 27.96 -2.37
CA MET A 265 10.05 26.58 -1.91
C MET A 265 10.83 25.76 -2.92
N ALA A 266 11.81 24.98 -2.45
CA ALA A 266 12.63 24.14 -3.31
C ALA A 266 13.29 22.99 -2.55
N SER A 267 13.77 22.00 -3.29
CA SER A 267 14.64 20.94 -2.76
C SER A 267 15.98 21.50 -2.24
N GLU A 268 16.41 22.65 -2.76
CA GLU A 268 17.69 23.30 -2.44
C GLU A 268 17.52 24.79 -2.12
N THR A 269 18.51 25.39 -1.45
CA THR A 269 18.57 26.84 -1.24
C THR A 269 19.37 27.50 -2.36
N GLY A 270 18.99 28.72 -2.76
CA GLY A 270 19.72 29.48 -3.79
C GLY A 270 19.25 29.22 -5.22
N VAL A 271 18.04 28.68 -5.38
CA VAL A 271 17.41 28.45 -6.70
C VAL A 271 17.00 29.76 -7.41
N LEU A 272 16.87 30.85 -6.65
CA LEU A 272 16.63 32.20 -7.16
C LEU A 272 17.66 33.16 -6.57
N ASP A 273 18.11 34.12 -7.38
CA ASP A 273 19.04 35.17 -6.97
C ASP A 273 18.30 36.28 -6.21
N ILE A 274 18.00 36.02 -4.93
CA ILE A 274 17.31 36.95 -4.04
C ILE A 274 18.32 37.58 -3.07
N PRO A 275 18.45 38.92 -3.05
CA PRO A 275 19.32 39.62 -2.12
C PRO A 275 19.05 39.26 -0.66
N ALA A 276 20.12 39.06 0.13
CA ALA A 276 20.00 38.57 1.51
C ALA A 276 19.22 39.50 2.44
N ASP A 277 19.22 40.80 2.17
CA ASP A 277 18.48 41.84 2.91
C ASP A 277 16.97 41.81 2.62
N GLN A 278 16.55 41.18 1.52
CA GLN A 278 15.15 40.95 1.18
C GLN A 278 14.60 39.65 1.79
N ILE A 279 15.42 38.85 2.47
CA ILE A 279 14.99 37.59 3.07
C ILE A 279 14.56 37.84 4.52
N ARG A 280 13.27 37.65 4.80
CA ARG A 280 12.73 37.75 6.15
C ARG A 280 13.19 36.59 7.02
N TYR A 281 13.07 35.35 6.52
CA TYR A 281 13.61 34.15 7.17
C TYR A 281 13.73 32.97 6.20
N ARG A 282 14.49 31.96 6.61
CA ARG A 282 14.66 30.68 5.91
C ARG A 282 14.35 29.52 6.86
N SER A 283 13.76 28.46 6.34
CA SER A 283 13.40 27.28 7.14
C SER A 283 13.37 26.01 6.27
N ARG A 284 13.04 24.87 6.89
CA ARG A 284 12.93 23.56 6.25
C ARG A 284 11.74 22.78 6.79
N LEU A 285 11.18 21.90 5.97
CA LEU A 285 10.17 20.95 6.42
C LEU A 285 10.86 19.77 7.15
N ARG A 286 10.16 19.22 8.15
CA ARG A 286 10.64 18.09 8.96
C ARG A 286 9.87 16.82 8.58
N PRO A 287 10.42 15.61 8.83
CA PRO A 287 9.73 14.35 8.53
C PRO A 287 8.29 14.32 9.07
N GLY A 288 7.36 13.81 8.26
CA GLY A 288 5.94 13.67 8.63
C GLY A 288 5.19 14.97 8.93
N ARG A 289 5.73 16.14 8.58
CA ARG A 289 5.05 17.43 8.72
C ARG A 289 4.54 17.91 7.36
N MET A 290 3.35 18.52 7.37
CA MET A 290 2.77 19.19 6.23
C MET A 290 3.01 20.69 6.34
N PHE A 291 3.42 21.29 5.23
CA PHE A 291 3.45 22.74 5.03
C PHE A 291 2.27 23.13 4.15
N LEU A 292 1.54 24.18 4.50
CA LEU A 292 0.35 24.60 3.75
C LEU A 292 0.30 26.12 3.63
N VAL A 293 -0.08 26.61 2.46
CA VAL A 293 -0.34 28.02 2.17
C VAL A 293 -1.77 28.15 1.70
N ASP A 294 -2.48 29.09 2.30
CA ASP A 294 -3.84 29.44 1.89
C ASP A 294 -3.81 30.82 1.22
N PHE A 295 -4.17 30.86 -0.07
CA PHE A 295 -4.13 32.09 -0.86
C PHE A 295 -5.31 33.03 -0.58
N GLU A 296 -6.41 32.51 -0.05
CA GLU A 296 -7.56 33.32 0.37
C GLU A 296 -7.26 34.03 1.69
N GLN A 297 -6.70 33.29 2.66
CA GLN A 297 -6.25 33.83 3.94
C GLN A 297 -4.91 34.58 3.84
N LYS A 298 -4.18 34.42 2.73
CA LYS A 298 -2.88 35.04 2.44
C LYS A 298 -1.84 34.76 3.52
N ARG A 299 -1.78 33.51 4.00
CA ARG A 299 -0.84 33.10 5.05
C ARG A 299 -0.36 31.67 4.89
N ILE A 300 0.78 31.41 5.53
CA ILE A 300 1.25 30.06 5.80
C ILE A 300 0.47 29.54 7.00
N ILE A 301 -0.05 28.32 6.89
CA ILE A 301 -0.70 27.58 7.98
C ILE A 301 0.36 26.67 8.59
N GLU A 302 0.59 26.81 9.89
CA GLU A 302 1.63 26.05 10.59
C GLU A 302 1.27 24.56 10.68
N PRO A 303 2.26 23.64 10.66
CA PRO A 303 1.99 22.20 10.66
C PRO A 303 1.12 21.71 11.83
N GLU A 304 1.29 22.29 13.02
CA GLU A 304 0.47 22.00 14.20
C GLU A 304 -1.00 22.39 13.97
N GLU A 305 -1.24 23.56 13.38
CA GLU A 305 -2.60 24.03 13.08
C GLU A 305 -3.27 23.14 12.02
N VAL A 306 -2.52 22.69 11.01
CA VAL A 306 -3.04 21.74 10.02
C VAL A 306 -3.43 20.43 10.69
N ALA A 307 -2.56 19.86 11.53
CA ALA A 307 -2.82 18.60 12.22
C ALA A 307 -4.02 18.72 13.17
N ASP A 308 -4.11 19.80 13.95
CA ASP A 308 -5.21 20.03 14.89
C ASP A 308 -6.55 20.23 14.17
N ASN A 309 -6.57 20.98 13.06
CA ASN A 309 -7.77 21.18 12.24
C ASN A 309 -8.26 19.87 11.63
N LEU A 310 -7.36 19.04 11.10
CA LEU A 310 -7.69 17.73 10.55
C LEU A 310 -8.16 16.76 11.65
N ALA A 311 -7.46 16.71 12.79
CA ALA A 311 -7.81 15.83 13.89
C ALA A 311 -9.12 16.21 14.60
N SER A 312 -9.58 17.45 14.44
CA SER A 312 -10.81 17.97 15.06
C SER A 312 -11.99 18.06 14.10
N SER A 313 -11.83 17.65 12.83
CA SER A 313 -12.90 17.73 11.83
C SER A 313 -14.06 16.77 12.14
N GLN A 314 -13.75 15.62 12.76
CA GLN A 314 -14.70 14.59 13.17
C GLN A 314 -14.27 13.98 14.51
N PRO A 315 -15.17 13.29 15.24
CA PRO A 315 -14.85 12.69 16.53
C PRO A 315 -14.14 11.32 16.36
N TYR A 316 -12.99 11.29 15.69
CA TYR A 316 -12.29 10.04 15.35
C TYR A 316 -11.96 9.17 16.57
N GLY A 317 -11.55 9.78 17.68
CA GLY A 317 -11.27 9.07 18.93
C GLY A 317 -12.52 8.39 19.52
N GLU A 318 -13.70 9.01 19.38
CA GLU A 318 -14.97 8.40 19.80
C GLU A 318 -15.32 7.23 18.90
N TRP A 319 -15.24 7.41 17.57
CA TRP A 319 -15.51 6.34 16.60
C TRP A 319 -14.60 5.13 16.80
N LEU A 320 -13.30 5.35 17.01
CA LEU A 320 -12.34 4.30 17.33
C LEU A 320 -12.68 3.65 18.66
N SER A 321 -12.95 4.41 19.72
CA SER A 321 -13.30 3.84 21.02
C SER A 321 -14.57 2.99 20.98
N ASN A 322 -15.53 3.33 20.13
CA ASN A 322 -16.82 2.63 20.03
C ASN A 322 -16.74 1.36 19.17
N GLN A 323 -15.98 1.39 18.07
CA GLN A 323 -16.06 0.35 17.02
C GLN A 323 -14.80 -0.50 16.85
N ARG A 324 -13.62 0.06 17.14
CA ARG A 324 -12.35 -0.62 16.88
C ARG A 324 -12.13 -1.70 17.93
N LEU A 325 -11.85 -2.91 17.46
CA LEU A 325 -11.55 -4.07 18.30
C LEU A 325 -10.05 -4.36 18.30
N THR A 326 -9.56 -4.93 19.39
CA THR A 326 -8.27 -5.62 19.49
C THR A 326 -8.50 -7.08 19.85
N LEU A 327 -7.44 -7.90 19.77
CA LEU A 327 -7.49 -9.30 20.21
C LEU A 327 -7.88 -9.47 21.69
N ASN A 328 -7.71 -8.43 22.51
CA ASN A 328 -8.10 -8.44 23.93
C ASN A 328 -9.57 -8.10 24.16
N ASP A 329 -10.22 -7.48 23.16
CA ASP A 329 -11.66 -7.16 23.19
C ASP A 329 -12.51 -8.34 22.71
N LEU A 330 -11.88 -9.37 22.14
CA LEU A 330 -12.52 -10.64 21.77
C LEU A 330 -12.53 -11.59 22.96
N GLU A 331 -13.64 -12.31 23.14
CA GLU A 331 -13.75 -13.34 24.18
C GLU A 331 -12.65 -14.40 24.01
N PRO A 332 -12.07 -14.90 25.13
CA PRO A 332 -11.14 -16.01 25.07
C PRO A 332 -11.77 -17.22 24.39
N ALA A 333 -11.04 -17.82 23.45
CA ALA A 333 -11.50 -19.02 22.76
C ALA A 333 -11.64 -20.19 23.74
N THR A 334 -12.71 -20.95 23.56
CA THR A 334 -12.99 -22.17 24.31
C THR A 334 -12.24 -23.37 23.76
N ASN A 335 -11.99 -23.40 22.45
CA ASN A 335 -11.32 -24.50 21.77
C ASN A 335 -10.01 -24.02 21.10
N VAL A 336 -8.95 -23.93 21.91
CA VAL A 336 -7.59 -23.75 21.38
C VAL A 336 -7.04 -25.13 20.97
N PRO A 337 -6.58 -25.32 19.72
CA PRO A 337 -5.97 -26.56 19.31
C PRO A 337 -4.79 -26.95 20.20
N ASN A 338 -4.84 -28.16 20.77
CA ASN A 338 -3.75 -28.71 21.58
C ASN A 338 -2.53 -29.03 20.72
N VAL A 339 -1.35 -28.99 21.33
CA VAL A 339 -0.10 -29.46 20.72
C VAL A 339 -0.17 -30.98 20.58
N ASP A 340 -0.10 -31.49 19.36
CA ASP A 340 0.00 -32.93 19.08
C ASP A 340 1.48 -33.33 18.89
N LEU A 341 2.11 -33.71 19.99
CA LEU A 341 3.49 -34.17 20.02
C LEU A 341 3.68 -35.56 19.41
N GLU A 342 2.64 -36.37 19.28
CA GLU A 342 2.75 -37.73 18.74
C GLU A 342 3.02 -37.70 17.24
N THR A 343 2.34 -36.79 16.52
CA THR A 343 2.43 -36.71 15.05
C THR A 343 3.30 -35.56 14.55
N VAL A 344 3.88 -34.74 15.44
CA VAL A 344 4.65 -33.53 15.07
C VAL A 344 5.76 -33.84 14.06
N ASN A 345 6.52 -34.92 14.25
CA ASN A 345 7.60 -35.30 13.36
C ASN A 345 7.10 -35.73 11.97
N LEU A 346 5.96 -36.41 11.90
CA LEU A 346 5.34 -36.81 10.63
C LEU A 346 4.85 -35.57 9.86
N ARG A 347 4.18 -34.64 10.55
CA ARG A 347 3.72 -33.39 9.95
C ARG A 347 4.91 -32.53 9.49
N GLN A 348 5.97 -32.42 10.29
CA GLN A 348 7.23 -31.79 9.88
C GLN A 348 7.77 -32.37 8.58
N MET A 349 7.81 -33.70 8.45
CA MET A 349 8.25 -34.35 7.21
C MET A 349 7.36 -34.00 6.01
N VAL A 350 6.04 -33.98 6.20
CA VAL A 350 5.08 -33.65 5.12
C VAL A 350 5.24 -32.22 4.64
N PHE A 351 5.45 -31.26 5.56
CA PHE A 351 5.70 -29.85 5.24
C PHE A 351 7.18 -29.53 4.89
N GLY A 352 8.02 -30.57 4.76
CA GLY A 352 9.41 -30.45 4.31
C GLY A 352 10.35 -29.77 5.31
N TYR A 353 10.10 -29.90 6.61
CA TYR A 353 11.00 -29.41 7.65
C TYR A 353 12.28 -30.26 7.70
N SER A 354 13.42 -29.59 7.80
CA SER A 354 14.70 -30.23 8.04
C SER A 354 15.11 -30.16 9.52
N GLN A 355 16.05 -31.01 9.94
CA GLN A 355 16.65 -30.87 11.28
C GLN A 355 17.41 -29.55 11.45
N GLU A 356 17.91 -28.96 10.36
CA GLU A 356 18.54 -27.65 10.38
C GLU A 356 17.50 -26.56 10.65
N ASP A 357 16.30 -26.65 10.05
CA ASP A 357 15.20 -25.70 10.30
C ASP A 357 14.84 -25.71 11.80
N ILE A 358 14.73 -26.89 12.40
CA ILE A 358 14.40 -27.05 13.83
C ILE A 358 15.52 -26.50 14.72
N ARG A 359 16.77 -26.92 14.50
CA ARG A 359 17.89 -26.66 15.42
C ARG A 359 18.58 -25.32 15.20
N MET A 360 18.67 -24.86 13.96
CA MET A 360 19.39 -23.64 13.59
C MET A 360 18.47 -22.44 13.45
N LEU A 361 17.16 -22.64 13.19
CA LEU A 361 16.19 -21.55 13.02
C LEU A 361 15.19 -21.48 14.18
N ILE A 362 14.28 -22.46 14.28
CA ILE A 362 13.14 -22.41 15.20
C ILE A 362 13.60 -22.40 16.67
N GLY A 363 14.48 -23.33 17.06
CA GLY A 363 14.99 -23.41 18.43
C GLY A 363 15.65 -22.11 18.91
N PRO A 364 16.65 -21.57 18.20
CA PRO A 364 17.30 -20.31 18.56
C PRO A 364 16.35 -19.12 18.62
N MET A 365 15.36 -19.02 17.72
CA MET A 365 14.36 -17.96 17.77
C MET A 365 13.49 -18.04 19.04
N GLY A 366 13.10 -19.26 19.44
CA GLY A 366 12.34 -19.48 20.69
C GLY A 366 13.14 -19.17 21.97
N VAL A 367 14.47 -19.30 21.94
CA VAL A 367 15.33 -18.99 23.09
C VAL A 367 15.70 -17.51 23.16
N THR A 368 16.14 -16.94 22.03
CA THR A 368 16.80 -15.62 22.00
C THR A 368 15.89 -14.47 21.62
N ALA A 369 14.69 -14.75 21.08
CA ALA A 369 13.80 -13.78 20.47
C ALA A 369 14.40 -12.99 19.29
N HIS A 370 15.48 -13.50 18.70
CA HIS A 370 16.16 -12.90 17.55
C HIS A 370 16.40 -13.93 16.45
N GLN A 371 16.46 -13.46 15.21
CA GLN A 371 16.84 -14.30 14.08
C GLN A 371 18.30 -14.78 14.24
N PRO A 372 18.58 -16.08 14.10
CA PRO A 372 19.94 -16.60 14.19
C PRO A 372 20.80 -16.07 13.03
N GLN A 373 22.08 -15.80 13.35
CA GLN A 373 23.06 -15.30 12.39
C GLN A 373 23.92 -16.44 11.85
N GLY A 374 24.15 -16.41 10.54
CA GLY A 374 25.07 -17.30 9.83
C GLY A 374 26.16 -16.51 9.09
N SER A 375 27.09 -17.22 8.46
CA SER A 375 28.13 -16.65 7.61
C SER A 375 28.34 -17.50 6.35
N MET A 376 29.21 -17.03 5.44
CA MET A 376 29.44 -17.58 4.09
C MET A 376 28.29 -17.34 3.09
N GLY A 377 28.57 -17.59 1.81
CA GLY A 377 27.58 -17.51 0.75
C GLY A 377 26.71 -18.77 0.70
N ASN A 378 25.52 -18.66 0.11
CA ASN A 378 24.69 -19.83 -0.19
C ASN A 378 25.25 -20.56 -1.41
N ASP A 379 25.83 -21.75 -1.20
CA ASP A 379 26.38 -22.63 -2.22
C ASP A 379 25.40 -23.72 -2.70
N ALA A 380 24.16 -23.72 -2.17
CA ALA A 380 23.11 -24.62 -2.63
C ALA A 380 22.67 -24.26 -4.06
N PRO A 381 22.25 -25.26 -4.87
CA PRO A 381 21.70 -24.98 -6.20
C PRO A 381 20.46 -24.10 -6.10
N LEU A 382 20.20 -23.31 -7.15
CA LEU A 382 18.92 -22.62 -7.31
C LEU A 382 17.77 -23.63 -7.21
N ALA A 383 16.63 -23.22 -6.64
CA ALA A 383 15.52 -24.14 -6.37
C ALA A 383 15.07 -24.93 -7.62
N ALA A 384 15.05 -24.30 -8.79
CA ALA A 384 14.71 -24.93 -10.06
C ALA A 384 15.74 -25.96 -10.57
N LEU A 385 16.96 -25.95 -10.04
CA LEU A 385 18.07 -26.85 -10.38
C LEU A 385 18.38 -27.86 -9.28
N SER A 386 17.61 -27.85 -8.18
CA SER A 386 17.83 -28.75 -7.04
C SER A 386 17.30 -30.14 -7.35
N ASP A 387 18.09 -31.17 -7.01
CA ASP A 387 17.65 -32.58 -7.07
C ASP A 387 16.72 -32.96 -5.90
N LYS A 388 16.52 -32.05 -4.92
CA LYS A 388 15.65 -32.24 -3.76
C LYS A 388 14.36 -31.43 -3.92
N PRO A 389 13.20 -31.93 -3.43
CA PRO A 389 11.96 -31.15 -3.38
C PRO A 389 12.20 -29.80 -2.68
N GLN A 390 11.78 -28.72 -3.32
CA GLN A 390 11.91 -27.36 -2.80
C GLN A 390 10.54 -26.81 -2.43
N SER A 391 10.49 -26.04 -1.34
CA SER A 391 9.28 -25.28 -1.02
C SER A 391 9.05 -24.20 -2.07
N LEU A 392 7.78 -23.84 -2.30
CA LEU A 392 7.41 -22.78 -3.22
C LEU A 392 8.07 -21.44 -2.87
N PHE A 393 8.27 -21.17 -1.57
CA PHE A 393 8.98 -19.98 -1.09
C PHE A 393 10.39 -19.84 -1.68
N ALA A 394 11.10 -20.94 -1.92
CA ALA A 394 12.49 -20.92 -2.41
C ALA A 394 12.64 -20.39 -3.85
N TYR A 395 11.55 -20.37 -4.62
CA TYR A 395 11.52 -19.83 -5.99
C TYR A 395 11.46 -18.31 -6.04
N PHE A 396 11.08 -17.67 -4.93
CA PHE A 396 11.04 -16.23 -4.82
C PHE A 396 12.35 -15.70 -4.24
N LYS A 397 12.65 -14.45 -4.59
CA LYS A 397 13.81 -13.71 -4.09
C LYS A 397 13.31 -12.37 -3.60
N GLN A 398 13.89 -11.90 -2.49
CA GLN A 398 13.54 -10.62 -1.91
C GLN A 398 14.12 -9.51 -2.79
N ASP A 399 13.26 -8.59 -3.19
CA ASP A 399 13.72 -7.34 -3.78
C ASP A 399 14.43 -6.50 -2.71
N PHE A 400 15.36 -5.66 -3.16
CA PHE A 400 16.03 -4.70 -2.30
C PHE A 400 16.38 -3.45 -3.10
N ALA A 401 16.32 -2.31 -2.41
CA ALA A 401 16.57 -1.01 -2.96
C ALA A 401 18.04 -0.85 -3.32
N GLN A 402 18.32 -0.35 -4.53
CA GLN A 402 19.66 -0.03 -4.98
C GLN A 402 19.63 1.31 -5.71
N VAL A 403 20.38 2.30 -5.20
CA VAL A 403 20.59 3.62 -5.81
C VAL A 403 19.33 4.51 -5.86
N SER A 404 18.18 4.03 -6.35
CA SER A 404 16.96 4.82 -6.56
C SER A 404 16.32 5.29 -5.24
N ASN A 405 16.29 4.40 -4.25
CA ASN A 405 15.86 4.67 -2.88
C ASN A 405 16.85 4.11 -1.83
N PRO A 406 17.05 4.78 -0.67
CA PRO A 406 17.87 4.25 0.41
C PRO A 406 17.08 3.27 1.28
N PRO A 407 17.65 2.11 1.70
CA PRO A 407 17.00 1.23 2.67
C PRO A 407 16.86 1.90 4.05
N LEU A 408 15.92 1.41 4.85
CA LEU A 408 15.65 1.87 6.22
C LEU A 408 16.44 1.04 7.24
N ASP A 409 16.94 1.68 8.31
CA ASP A 409 17.50 0.99 9.48
C ASP A 409 16.36 0.60 10.44
N ALA A 410 15.90 -0.65 10.33
CA ALA A 410 14.79 -1.18 11.13
C ALA A 410 15.03 -1.16 12.66
N ILE A 411 16.27 -1.01 13.13
CA ILE A 411 16.61 -1.00 14.56
C ILE A 411 16.72 0.44 15.07
N ARG A 412 17.45 1.30 14.35
CA ARG A 412 17.68 2.68 14.80
C ARG A 412 16.51 3.61 14.50
N GLU A 413 15.72 3.27 13.50
CA GLU A 413 14.60 4.07 13.02
C GLU A 413 13.25 3.37 13.28
N GLU A 414 13.21 2.48 14.30
CA GLU A 414 12.01 1.70 14.67
C GLU A 414 10.74 2.55 14.83
N LEU A 415 10.86 3.80 15.30
CA LEU A 415 9.74 4.73 15.51
C LEU A 415 8.94 5.06 14.24
N VAL A 416 9.52 4.92 13.05
CA VAL A 416 8.83 5.14 11.77
C VAL A 416 8.09 3.91 11.25
N THR A 417 8.31 2.77 11.93
CA THR A 417 7.85 1.47 11.50
C THR A 417 6.52 1.07 12.13
N GLN A 418 5.76 0.24 11.42
CA GLN A 418 4.48 -0.27 11.89
C GLN A 418 4.26 -1.71 11.42
N MET A 419 4.08 -2.63 12.37
CA MET A 419 3.67 -4.02 12.12
C MET A 419 2.16 -4.24 12.25
N ALA A 420 1.48 -3.35 12.99
CA ALA A 420 0.04 -3.48 13.18
C ALA A 420 -0.73 -3.30 11.87
N VAL A 421 -1.74 -4.15 11.68
CA VAL A 421 -2.59 -4.11 10.49
C VAL A 421 -4.07 -4.05 10.88
N PRO A 422 -4.88 -3.24 10.18
CA PRO A 422 -6.33 -3.30 10.29
C PRO A 422 -6.86 -4.52 9.54
N VAL A 423 -7.72 -5.30 10.18
CA VAL A 423 -8.37 -6.50 9.63
C VAL A 423 -9.87 -6.30 9.59
N GLY A 424 -10.45 -6.48 8.40
CA GLY A 424 -11.90 -6.52 8.22
C GLY A 424 -12.37 -5.88 6.91
N ARG A 425 -13.68 -5.61 6.85
CA ARG A 425 -14.33 -4.97 5.72
C ARG A 425 -14.01 -3.48 5.69
N ARG A 426 -13.56 -2.98 4.55
CA ARG A 426 -13.29 -1.56 4.29
C ARG A 426 -14.48 -0.97 3.51
N PRO A 427 -15.23 -0.01 4.07
CA PRO A 427 -16.35 0.64 3.38
C PRO A 427 -15.90 1.58 2.25
N ASN A 428 -16.84 2.39 1.74
CA ASN A 428 -16.64 3.30 0.62
C ASN A 428 -15.52 4.32 0.89
N LEU A 429 -14.59 4.46 -0.07
CA LEU A 429 -13.43 5.34 0.07
C LEU A 429 -13.81 6.81 0.27
N PHE A 430 -14.88 7.30 -0.36
CA PHE A 430 -15.23 8.72 -0.34
C PHE A 430 -15.98 9.16 0.92
N ASP A 431 -16.52 8.21 1.69
CA ASP A 431 -17.24 8.50 2.91
C ASP A 431 -16.32 8.62 4.12
N GLU A 432 -16.84 9.27 5.16
CA GLU A 432 -16.17 9.45 6.43
C GLU A 432 -17.20 9.24 7.55
N THR A 433 -17.25 8.04 8.10
CA THR A 433 -18.26 7.59 9.05
C THR A 433 -17.68 6.67 10.12
N GLU A 434 -18.37 6.58 11.26
CA GLU A 434 -18.03 5.67 12.36
C GLU A 434 -17.86 4.21 11.91
N GLU A 435 -18.58 3.76 10.86
CA GLU A 435 -18.47 2.38 10.35
C GLU A 435 -17.05 2.03 9.86
N HIS A 436 -16.27 3.02 9.40
CA HIS A 436 -14.88 2.78 8.98
C HIS A 436 -13.97 2.37 10.14
N ALA A 437 -14.32 2.70 11.38
CA ALA A 437 -13.59 2.28 12.57
C ALA A 437 -13.89 0.83 12.99
N ARG A 438 -14.83 0.15 12.32
CA ARG A 438 -15.30 -1.21 12.64
C ARG A 438 -14.34 -2.30 12.15
N LEU A 439 -13.10 -2.22 12.61
CA LEU A 439 -11.98 -3.08 12.21
C LEU A 439 -11.35 -3.74 13.44
N LEU A 440 -10.74 -4.91 13.24
CA LEU A 440 -9.87 -5.54 14.23
C LEU A 440 -8.44 -5.05 13.99
N ARG A 441 -7.88 -4.32 14.95
CA ARG A 441 -6.46 -3.98 14.95
C ARG A 441 -5.66 -5.18 15.45
N VAL A 442 -4.84 -5.75 14.59
CA VAL A 442 -3.93 -6.84 14.93
C VAL A 442 -2.53 -6.25 15.08
N ASP A 443 -2.11 -6.04 16.33
CA ASP A 443 -0.81 -5.44 16.65
C ASP A 443 0.37 -6.37 16.30
N HIS A 444 0.15 -7.68 16.43
CA HIS A 444 1.12 -8.74 16.14
C HIS A 444 0.54 -9.71 15.09
N PRO A 445 0.85 -9.53 13.79
CA PRO A 445 0.23 -10.30 12.72
C PRO A 445 0.74 -11.74 12.63
N ILE A 446 1.82 -12.09 13.33
CA ILE A 446 2.21 -13.49 13.56
C ILE A 446 1.43 -14.01 14.78
N LEU A 447 0.36 -14.74 14.52
CA LEU A 447 -0.64 -15.16 15.49
C LEU A 447 -0.24 -16.46 16.19
N ARG A 448 -0.41 -16.53 17.51
CA ARG A 448 -0.38 -17.81 18.24
C ARG A 448 -1.71 -18.55 18.07
N ASN A 449 -1.74 -19.82 18.43
CA ASN A 449 -2.95 -20.64 18.30
C ASN A 449 -4.14 -20.04 19.07
N ALA A 450 -3.89 -19.49 20.26
CA ALA A 450 -4.90 -18.82 21.06
C ALA A 450 -5.43 -17.55 20.37
N ASP A 451 -4.55 -16.76 19.75
CA ASP A 451 -4.91 -15.52 19.08
C ASP A 451 -5.83 -15.79 17.87
N LEU A 452 -5.48 -16.78 17.03
CA LEU A 452 -6.31 -17.18 15.90
C LEU A 452 -7.63 -17.84 16.35
N ALA A 453 -7.61 -18.63 17.42
CA ALA A 453 -8.82 -19.25 17.95
C ALA A 453 -9.84 -18.20 18.42
N ARG A 454 -9.40 -17.10 19.05
CA ARG A 454 -10.29 -15.98 19.43
C ARG A 454 -10.97 -15.36 18.21
N ILE A 455 -10.24 -15.20 17.11
CA ILE A 455 -10.80 -14.68 15.85
C ILE A 455 -11.81 -15.66 15.25
N LYS A 456 -11.50 -16.97 15.25
CA LYS A 456 -12.40 -18.03 14.76
C LYS A 456 -13.71 -18.09 15.52
N GLU A 457 -13.66 -17.98 16.84
CA GLU A 457 -14.83 -18.08 17.73
C GLU A 457 -15.52 -16.73 18.00
N SER A 458 -15.05 -15.64 17.38
CA SER A 458 -15.62 -14.31 17.55
C SER A 458 -17.13 -14.32 17.25
N THR A 459 -17.93 -13.96 18.26
CA THR A 459 -19.37 -13.71 18.12
C THR A 459 -19.68 -12.25 17.75
N ASN A 460 -18.66 -11.41 17.61
CA ASN A 460 -18.83 -10.01 17.28
C ASN A 460 -19.25 -9.89 15.80
N ALA A 461 -20.36 -9.21 15.53
CA ALA A 461 -20.90 -9.06 14.18
C ALA A 461 -19.93 -8.35 13.21
N SER A 462 -18.98 -7.56 13.73
CA SER A 462 -17.94 -6.86 12.96
C SER A 462 -16.89 -7.81 12.39
N ILE A 463 -16.57 -8.85 13.16
CA ILE A 463 -15.48 -9.79 12.87
C ILE A 463 -16.11 -11.18 12.76
N ARG A 464 -16.52 -11.50 11.53
CA ARG A 464 -17.08 -12.80 11.17
C ARG A 464 -16.03 -13.57 10.40
N ALA A 465 -15.45 -14.57 11.05
CA ALA A 465 -14.44 -15.43 10.45
C ALA A 465 -15.04 -16.72 9.90
N ILE A 466 -14.48 -17.21 8.79
CA ILE A 466 -14.75 -18.56 8.27
C ILE A 466 -13.43 -19.25 7.92
N THR A 467 -13.34 -20.55 8.21
CA THR A 467 -12.19 -21.35 7.81
C THR A 467 -12.47 -22.04 6.48
N ILE A 468 -11.62 -21.80 5.49
CA ILE A 468 -11.60 -22.43 4.17
C ILE A 468 -10.46 -23.43 4.17
N SER A 469 -10.79 -24.71 4.00
CA SER A 469 -9.77 -25.76 3.96
C SER A 469 -8.97 -25.67 2.66
N THR A 470 -7.64 -25.70 2.79
CA THR A 470 -6.70 -25.80 1.66
C THR A 470 -6.27 -27.25 1.41
N LEU A 471 -6.98 -28.23 1.99
CA LEU A 471 -6.71 -29.65 1.80
C LEU A 471 -7.34 -30.19 0.51
N PHE A 472 -6.68 -31.17 -0.10
CA PHE A 472 -7.21 -31.92 -1.24
C PHE A 472 -6.77 -33.39 -1.21
N PRO A 473 -7.56 -34.31 -1.79
CA PRO A 473 -7.24 -35.74 -1.75
C PRO A 473 -5.93 -36.08 -2.48
N VAL A 474 -5.06 -36.85 -1.83
CA VAL A 474 -3.77 -37.30 -2.40
C VAL A 474 -4.00 -38.09 -3.70
N THR A 475 -5.08 -38.86 -3.78
CA THR A 475 -5.44 -39.71 -4.92
C THR A 475 -5.72 -38.94 -6.20
N GLU A 476 -6.06 -37.65 -6.13
CA GLU A 476 -6.36 -36.81 -7.28
C GLU A 476 -5.13 -36.14 -7.91
N GLY A 477 -3.97 -36.21 -7.24
CA GLY A 477 -2.69 -35.69 -7.74
C GLY A 477 -2.77 -34.23 -8.21
N ALA A 478 -2.13 -33.93 -9.35
CA ALA A 478 -2.05 -32.57 -9.90
C ALA A 478 -3.42 -31.99 -10.29
N GLN A 479 -4.35 -32.84 -10.74
CA GLN A 479 -5.71 -32.39 -11.07
C GLN A 479 -6.46 -32.00 -9.79
N GLY A 480 -6.26 -32.72 -8.69
CA GLY A 480 -6.80 -32.38 -7.38
C GLY A 480 -6.34 -31.01 -6.90
N LEU A 481 -5.04 -30.70 -7.03
CA LEU A 481 -4.50 -29.38 -6.71
C LEU A 481 -5.20 -28.26 -7.51
N LYS A 482 -5.37 -28.44 -8.82
CA LYS A 482 -6.05 -27.46 -9.68
C LYS A 482 -7.51 -27.27 -9.25
N SER A 483 -8.24 -28.37 -9.07
CA SER A 483 -9.64 -28.34 -8.62
C SER A 483 -9.78 -27.68 -7.25
N ALA A 484 -8.83 -27.91 -6.34
CA ALA A 484 -8.83 -27.33 -5.01
C ALA A 484 -8.56 -25.81 -5.06
N LEU A 485 -7.69 -25.34 -5.95
CA LEU A 485 -7.50 -23.90 -6.19
C LEU A 485 -8.77 -23.23 -6.70
N ASP A 486 -9.48 -23.86 -7.63
CA ASP A 486 -10.76 -23.34 -8.13
C ASP A 486 -11.86 -23.41 -7.05
N ARG A 487 -11.80 -24.40 -6.16
CA ARG A 487 -12.70 -24.51 -5.00
C ARG A 487 -12.49 -23.37 -4.02
N ILE A 488 -11.26 -23.15 -3.52
CA ILE A 488 -11.01 -22.13 -2.49
C ILE A 488 -11.30 -20.70 -2.99
N ARG A 489 -11.13 -20.44 -4.30
CA ARG A 489 -11.53 -19.17 -4.92
C ARG A 489 -13.03 -18.94 -4.83
N ARG A 490 -13.82 -19.95 -5.23
CA ARG A 490 -15.30 -19.89 -5.14
C ARG A 490 -15.76 -19.78 -3.69
N GLU A 491 -15.24 -20.61 -2.79
CA GLU A 491 -15.59 -20.57 -1.37
C GLU A 491 -15.26 -19.21 -0.73
N ALA A 492 -14.18 -18.55 -1.16
CA ALA A 492 -13.85 -17.20 -0.73
C ALA A 492 -14.87 -16.15 -1.22
N SER A 493 -15.27 -16.20 -2.51
CA SER A 493 -16.32 -15.33 -3.04
C SER A 493 -17.66 -15.57 -2.33
N ASP A 494 -18.08 -16.83 -2.19
CA ASP A 494 -19.29 -17.22 -1.48
C ASP A 494 -19.26 -16.74 -0.02
N ALA A 495 -18.12 -16.85 0.66
CA ALA A 495 -17.97 -16.37 2.02
C ALA A 495 -18.18 -14.85 2.13
N ILE A 496 -17.61 -14.07 1.21
CA ILE A 496 -17.81 -12.62 1.19
C ILE A 496 -19.28 -12.28 0.93
N GLU A 497 -19.94 -12.96 -0.01
CA GLU A 497 -21.37 -12.79 -0.26
C GLU A 497 -22.23 -13.10 0.98
N ASN A 498 -21.80 -14.07 1.80
CA ASN A 498 -22.43 -14.44 3.07
C ASN A 498 -22.05 -13.51 4.25
N GLY A 499 -21.31 -12.43 3.98
CA GLY A 499 -20.95 -11.39 4.95
C GLY A 499 -19.86 -11.80 5.94
N TYR A 500 -18.97 -12.72 5.57
CA TYR A 500 -17.75 -12.98 6.34
C TYR A 500 -16.70 -11.89 6.02
N THR A 501 -16.07 -11.36 7.07
CA THR A 501 -15.07 -10.28 6.97
C THR A 501 -13.64 -10.77 7.17
N VAL A 502 -13.46 -12.03 7.58
CA VAL A 502 -12.16 -12.69 7.73
C VAL A 502 -12.20 -14.09 7.12
N LEU A 503 -11.33 -14.36 6.17
CA LEU A 503 -11.18 -15.66 5.51
C LEU A 503 -9.92 -16.34 6.04
N ILE A 504 -10.05 -17.48 6.70
CA ILE A 504 -8.92 -18.23 7.26
C ILE A 504 -8.61 -19.40 6.32
N LEU A 505 -7.53 -19.32 5.56
CA LEU A 505 -7.04 -20.41 4.73
C LEU A 505 -6.25 -21.37 5.61
N SER A 506 -6.71 -22.63 5.73
CA SER A 506 -6.14 -23.59 6.67
C SER A 506 -5.74 -24.91 6.04
N ASP A 507 -4.48 -25.31 6.24
CA ASP A 507 -3.98 -26.66 5.94
C ASP A 507 -4.01 -27.60 7.16
N ARG A 508 -4.64 -27.19 8.27
CA ARG A 508 -4.80 -28.07 9.43
C ARG A 508 -5.66 -29.27 9.04
N GLY A 509 -5.16 -30.48 9.34
CA GLY A 509 -5.83 -31.74 9.01
C GLY A 509 -5.15 -32.56 7.89
N VAL A 510 -3.96 -32.15 7.44
CA VAL A 510 -3.10 -32.99 6.58
C VAL A 510 -2.88 -34.37 7.20
N ASP A 511 -3.11 -35.41 6.41
CA ASP A 511 -2.96 -36.81 6.80
C ASP A 511 -2.57 -37.69 5.59
N SER A 512 -2.72 -39.01 5.70
CA SER A 512 -2.39 -39.94 4.62
C SER A 512 -3.35 -39.87 3.41
N GLU A 513 -4.54 -39.31 3.59
CA GLU A 513 -5.57 -39.21 2.56
C GLU A 513 -5.63 -37.80 1.94
N ASN A 514 -5.25 -36.77 2.70
CA ASN A 514 -5.37 -35.36 2.34
C ASN A 514 -4.00 -34.67 2.33
N SER A 515 -3.62 -34.17 1.15
CA SER A 515 -2.50 -33.24 0.97
C SER A 515 -2.97 -31.80 1.15
N PHE A 516 -2.03 -30.84 1.15
CA PHE A 516 -2.30 -29.41 1.25
C PHE A 516 -1.90 -28.66 -0.03
N ILE A 517 -2.65 -27.60 -0.36
CA ILE A 517 -2.19 -26.58 -1.30
C ILE A 517 -1.09 -25.77 -0.59
N PRO A 518 0.09 -25.56 -1.21
CA PRO A 518 1.10 -24.69 -0.63
C PRO A 518 0.50 -23.34 -0.22
N SER A 519 0.68 -22.96 1.04
CA SER A 519 0.12 -21.79 1.71
C SER A 519 0.32 -20.50 0.92
N LEU A 520 1.50 -20.29 0.34
CA LEU A 520 1.76 -19.15 -0.54
C LEU A 520 0.88 -19.16 -1.80
N LEU A 521 0.71 -20.33 -2.42
CA LEU A 521 -0.13 -20.49 -3.60
C LEU A 521 -1.60 -20.29 -3.28
N ALA A 522 -2.09 -20.86 -2.16
CA ALA A 522 -3.47 -20.68 -1.71
C ALA A 522 -3.78 -19.20 -1.44
N THR A 523 -2.90 -18.53 -0.70
CA THR A 523 -3.03 -17.10 -0.35
C THR A 523 -3.05 -16.24 -1.60
N ALA A 524 -2.05 -16.38 -2.48
CA ALA A 524 -1.98 -15.62 -3.73
C ALA A 524 -3.16 -15.90 -4.66
N ALA A 525 -3.61 -17.16 -4.74
CA ALA A 525 -4.73 -17.55 -5.60
C ALA A 525 -6.04 -16.89 -5.18
N VAL A 526 -6.32 -16.81 -3.87
CA VAL A 526 -7.50 -16.15 -3.31
C VAL A 526 -7.36 -14.64 -3.39
N HIS A 527 -6.23 -14.08 -2.94
CA HIS A 527 -5.99 -12.63 -2.96
C HIS A 527 -6.17 -12.01 -4.35
N HIS A 528 -5.50 -12.56 -5.38
CA HIS A 528 -5.63 -12.05 -6.73
C HIS A 528 -6.99 -12.35 -7.38
N HIS A 529 -7.67 -13.42 -6.96
CA HIS A 529 -9.05 -13.70 -7.39
C HIS A 529 -9.99 -12.60 -6.90
N LEU A 530 -9.94 -12.28 -5.61
CA LEU A 530 -10.76 -11.23 -5.01
C LEU A 530 -10.40 -9.82 -5.52
N ILE A 531 -9.15 -9.56 -5.91
CA ILE A 531 -8.80 -8.30 -6.59
C ILE A 531 -9.47 -8.21 -7.97
N ARG A 532 -9.44 -9.30 -8.75
CA ARG A 532 -10.08 -9.34 -10.08
C ARG A 532 -11.59 -9.20 -9.99
N GLU A 533 -12.21 -9.80 -8.97
CA GLU A 533 -13.64 -9.63 -8.67
C GLU A 533 -13.96 -8.31 -7.96
N LYS A 534 -12.93 -7.54 -7.58
CA LYS A 534 -13.06 -6.23 -6.91
C LYS A 534 -13.81 -6.33 -5.57
N THR A 535 -13.62 -7.46 -4.88
CA THR A 535 -14.23 -7.79 -3.59
C THR A 535 -13.18 -7.91 -2.48
N ARG A 536 -11.89 -7.77 -2.76
CA ARG A 536 -10.80 -7.90 -1.76
C ARG A 536 -10.91 -6.91 -0.59
N THR A 537 -11.59 -5.78 -0.75
CA THR A 537 -11.87 -4.82 0.33
C THR A 537 -12.90 -5.32 1.34
N GLN A 538 -13.69 -6.34 0.98
CA GLN A 538 -14.80 -6.83 1.81
C GLN A 538 -14.35 -7.78 2.92
N ALA A 539 -13.20 -8.44 2.77
CA ALA A 539 -12.67 -9.35 3.77
C ALA A 539 -11.14 -9.41 3.71
N ASP A 540 -10.52 -9.70 4.86
CA ASP A 540 -9.09 -9.96 4.96
C ASP A 540 -8.77 -11.46 5.06
N ILE A 541 -7.56 -11.82 4.65
CA ILE A 541 -7.12 -13.21 4.55
C ILE A 541 -6.16 -13.50 5.70
N MET A 542 -6.45 -14.52 6.49
CA MET A 542 -5.52 -15.09 7.46
C MET A 542 -5.07 -16.47 7.01
N VAL A 543 -3.87 -16.87 7.39
CA VAL A 543 -3.27 -18.14 6.99
C VAL A 543 -2.96 -18.96 8.23
N GLU A 544 -3.63 -20.11 8.38
CA GLU A 544 -3.28 -21.14 9.37
C GLU A 544 -2.51 -22.23 8.64
N SER A 545 -1.19 -22.29 8.83
CA SER A 545 -0.38 -23.20 8.03
C SER A 545 0.76 -23.87 8.79
N GLY A 546 1.01 -25.13 8.42
CA GLY A 546 2.17 -25.88 8.85
C GLY A 546 3.46 -25.50 8.12
N GLU A 547 3.44 -24.84 6.96
CA GLU A 547 4.66 -24.53 6.18
C GLU A 547 5.52 -23.36 6.71
N PRO A 548 4.96 -22.22 7.15
CA PRO A 548 5.73 -21.02 7.46
C PRO A 548 6.58 -21.20 8.71
N ARG A 549 7.89 -20.99 8.55
CA ARG A 549 8.89 -21.18 9.62
C ARG A 549 10.10 -20.26 9.49
N GLU A 550 10.35 -19.74 8.29
CA GLU A 550 11.40 -18.78 8.03
C GLU A 550 10.81 -17.39 7.85
N VAL A 551 11.58 -16.37 8.23
CA VAL A 551 11.26 -14.94 7.98
C VAL A 551 10.82 -14.69 6.53
N HIS A 552 11.47 -15.35 5.56
CA HIS A 552 11.11 -15.21 4.15
C HIS A 552 9.71 -15.74 3.83
N HIS A 553 9.27 -16.81 4.50
CA HIS A 553 7.94 -17.39 4.29
C HIS A 553 6.87 -16.41 4.76
N PHE A 554 7.06 -15.81 5.94
CA PHE A 554 6.15 -14.77 6.47
C PHE A 554 6.11 -13.54 5.57
N ALA A 555 7.26 -13.01 5.15
CA ALA A 555 7.32 -11.84 4.27
C ALA A 555 6.61 -12.07 2.93
N LEU A 556 6.75 -13.26 2.33
CA LEU A 556 6.03 -13.59 1.10
C LEU A 556 4.52 -13.72 1.33
N LEU A 557 4.08 -14.38 2.40
CA LEU A 557 2.65 -14.50 2.68
C LEU A 557 1.99 -13.14 2.86
N TYR A 558 2.63 -12.21 3.60
CA TYR A 558 2.16 -10.83 3.70
C TYR A 558 2.15 -10.13 2.33
N GLY A 559 3.26 -10.19 1.58
CA GLY A 559 3.36 -9.58 0.25
C GLY A 559 2.38 -10.12 -0.79
N TYR A 560 1.83 -11.31 -0.57
CA TYR A 560 0.79 -11.92 -1.42
C TYR A 560 -0.62 -11.87 -0.82
N GLY A 561 -0.83 -11.06 0.22
CA GLY A 561 -2.15 -10.61 0.66
C GLY A 561 -2.68 -11.19 1.97
N ALA A 562 -1.85 -11.89 2.75
CA ALA A 562 -2.20 -12.26 4.13
C ALA A 562 -2.19 -11.03 5.05
N SER A 563 -3.11 -10.99 5.99
CA SER A 563 -3.24 -9.98 7.05
C SER A 563 -2.89 -10.55 8.44
N GLY A 564 -2.71 -11.87 8.54
CA GLY A 564 -2.26 -12.54 9.74
C GLY A 564 -1.86 -13.99 9.45
N ILE A 565 -0.85 -14.50 10.13
CA ILE A 565 -0.29 -15.83 9.88
C ILE A 565 -0.16 -16.57 11.21
N ASN A 566 -0.80 -17.73 11.33
CA ASN A 566 -0.62 -18.67 12.43
C ASN A 566 0.27 -19.84 11.97
N PRO A 567 1.57 -19.83 12.30
CA PRO A 567 2.51 -20.89 11.93
C PRO A 567 2.42 -22.06 12.91
N TYR A 568 1.27 -22.72 12.98
CA TYR A 568 0.96 -23.63 14.09
C TYR A 568 2.01 -24.74 14.27
N LEU A 569 2.55 -25.29 13.17
CA LEU A 569 3.52 -26.38 13.26
C LEU A 569 4.89 -25.91 13.75
N ALA A 570 5.28 -24.65 13.47
CA ALA A 570 6.49 -24.07 14.02
C ALA A 570 6.36 -23.88 15.55
N LEU A 571 5.19 -23.44 16.02
CA LEU A 571 4.90 -23.32 17.46
C LEU A 571 4.88 -24.69 18.16
N GLU A 572 4.24 -25.69 17.55
CA GLU A 572 4.25 -27.07 18.04
C GLU A 572 5.66 -27.68 18.01
N SER A 573 6.51 -27.25 17.07
CA SER A 573 7.91 -27.68 17.01
C SER A 573 8.73 -27.16 18.19
N LEU A 574 8.44 -25.97 18.71
CA LEU A 574 9.06 -25.46 19.95
C LEU A 574 8.72 -26.35 21.15
N ALA A 575 7.45 -26.78 21.24
CA ALA A 575 7.02 -27.72 22.28
C ALA A 575 7.75 -29.07 22.14
N SER A 576 7.87 -29.57 20.91
CA SER A 576 8.60 -30.81 20.61
C SER A 576 10.09 -30.73 21.00
N ILE A 577 10.75 -29.59 20.75
CA ILE A 577 12.14 -29.37 21.19
C ILE A 577 12.23 -29.41 22.72
N ARG A 578 11.31 -28.76 23.43
CA ARG A 578 11.32 -28.70 24.90
C ARG A 578 11.16 -30.09 25.53
N GLU A 579 10.21 -30.88 25.03
CA GLU A 579 9.90 -32.22 25.56
C GLU A 579 10.88 -33.31 25.08
N SER A 580 11.78 -32.97 24.15
CA SER A 580 12.80 -33.90 23.64
C SER A 580 13.76 -34.36 24.74
N VAL A 581 14.12 -35.64 24.73
CA VAL A 581 15.15 -36.20 25.63
C VAL A 581 16.53 -35.56 25.43
N ALA A 582 16.76 -34.98 24.24
CA ALA A 582 17.99 -34.25 23.92
C ALA A 582 17.94 -32.76 24.30
N SER A 583 16.86 -32.31 24.95
CA SER A 583 16.74 -30.95 25.44
C SER A 583 17.81 -30.68 26.51
N ASP A 584 18.55 -29.59 26.33
CA ASP A 584 19.55 -29.11 27.29
C ASP A 584 18.93 -28.22 28.39
N GLY A 585 17.60 -28.09 28.39
CA GLY A 585 16.85 -27.25 29.32
C GLY A 585 16.94 -25.74 29.03
N THR A 586 17.49 -25.34 27.88
CA THR A 586 17.60 -23.91 27.51
C THR A 586 16.30 -23.32 26.96
N MET A 587 15.42 -24.15 26.40
CA MET A 587 14.12 -23.70 25.89
C MET A 587 13.23 -23.21 27.05
N PRO A 588 12.70 -21.97 26.99
CA PRO A 588 11.82 -21.47 28.04
C PRO A 588 10.44 -22.16 28.03
N GLN A 589 9.56 -21.75 28.95
CA GLN A 589 8.17 -22.19 28.98
C GLN A 589 7.47 -21.90 27.65
N GLN A 590 6.48 -22.72 27.26
CA GLN A 590 5.84 -22.66 25.93
C GLN A 590 5.43 -21.23 25.55
N ASP A 591 4.70 -20.55 26.42
CA ASP A 591 4.18 -19.21 26.14
C ASP A 591 5.30 -18.20 25.87
N ILE A 592 6.42 -18.30 26.59
CA ILE A 592 7.59 -17.45 26.42
C ILE A 592 8.33 -17.83 25.13
N ALA A 593 8.46 -19.12 24.83
CA ALA A 593 9.11 -19.59 23.60
C ALA A 593 8.33 -19.15 22.35
N GLU A 594 7.00 -19.25 22.37
CA GLU A 594 6.14 -18.78 21.29
C GLU A 594 6.21 -17.26 21.12
N GLU A 595 6.22 -16.51 22.23
CA GLU A 595 6.38 -15.06 22.22
C GLU A 595 7.73 -14.63 21.64
N ASN A 596 8.81 -15.29 22.07
CA ASN A 596 10.15 -15.06 21.55
C ASN A 596 10.22 -15.35 20.05
N TYR A 597 9.67 -16.50 19.62
CA TYR A 597 9.62 -16.88 18.22
C TYR A 597 8.83 -15.88 17.37
N ARG A 598 7.69 -15.41 17.86
CA ARG A 598 6.89 -14.36 17.24
C ARG A 598 7.72 -13.09 17.06
N LYS A 599 8.33 -12.59 18.13
CA LYS A 599 9.15 -11.38 18.12
C LYS A 599 10.33 -11.50 17.14
N ALA A 600 11.04 -12.62 17.15
CA ALA A 600 12.15 -12.88 16.23
C ALA A 600 11.70 -12.85 14.76
N SER A 601 10.52 -13.42 14.49
CA SER A 601 9.95 -13.49 13.15
C SER A 601 9.47 -12.12 12.67
N GLU A 602 8.82 -11.34 13.54
CA GLU A 602 8.38 -9.97 13.25
C GLU A 602 9.56 -9.02 13.00
N GLU A 603 10.62 -9.09 13.83
CA GLU A 603 11.87 -8.35 13.61
C GLU A 603 12.48 -8.70 12.24
N GLY A 604 12.47 -9.99 11.88
CA GLY A 604 12.95 -10.45 10.58
C GLY A 604 12.11 -9.94 9.40
N VAL A 605 10.79 -9.90 9.54
CA VAL A 605 9.89 -9.36 8.50
C VAL A 605 10.13 -7.87 8.34
N LEU A 606 10.23 -7.13 9.44
CA LEU A 606 10.52 -5.70 9.41
C LEU A 606 11.87 -5.42 8.72
N LYS A 607 12.91 -6.20 9.06
CA LYS A 607 14.21 -6.17 8.38
C LYS A 607 14.10 -6.46 6.88
N THR A 608 13.17 -7.34 6.47
CA THR A 608 12.97 -7.65 5.04
C THR A 608 12.32 -6.47 4.32
N MET A 609 11.30 -5.84 4.91
CA MET A 609 10.66 -4.64 4.38
C MET A 609 11.63 -3.45 4.29
N SER A 610 12.49 -3.29 5.31
CA SER A 610 13.43 -2.18 5.39
C SER A 610 14.47 -2.21 4.26
N LYS A 611 14.75 -3.37 3.65
CA LYS A 611 15.60 -3.48 2.44
C LYS A 611 15.05 -2.71 1.25
N MET A 612 13.74 -2.51 1.18
CA MET A 612 13.07 -1.69 0.17
C MET A 612 12.67 -0.31 0.68
N ALA A 613 13.08 0.07 1.90
CA ALA A 613 12.65 1.30 2.59
C ALA A 613 11.15 1.35 2.91
N ILE A 614 10.49 0.19 3.00
CA ILE A 614 9.08 0.11 3.37
C ILE A 614 9.00 0.12 4.90
N SER A 615 8.19 1.01 5.45
CA SER A 615 8.13 1.21 6.91
C SER A 615 6.88 0.60 7.54
N THR A 616 5.87 0.27 6.74
CA THR A 616 4.57 -0.22 7.22
C THR A 616 4.24 -1.57 6.58
N LEU A 617 3.74 -2.52 7.38
CA LEU A 617 3.24 -3.79 6.84
C LEU A 617 1.92 -3.58 6.09
N GLN A 618 1.19 -2.52 6.45
CA GLN A 618 -0.01 -2.10 5.76
C GLN A 618 0.36 -1.43 4.42
N GLY A 619 0.12 -2.11 3.30
CA GLY A 619 0.42 -1.62 1.95
C GLY A 619 0.41 -2.71 0.89
#